data_AF-A0A353M132-F1
#
_entry.id   AF-A0A353M132-F1
#
_cell.length_a   1.000
_cell.length_b   1.000
_cell.length_c   1.000
_cell.angle_alpha   90.00
_cell.angle_beta   90.00
_cell.angle_gamma   90.00
#
_symmetry.space_group_name_H-M   'P 1'
#
loop_
_entity.id
_entity.type
_entity.pdbx_description
1 polymer ?
#
loop_
_entity_poly.entity_id
_entity_poly.type
_entity_poly.pdbx_seq_one_letter_code
_entity_poly.pdbx_strand_id
1 'polypeptide(L)' 'MTMRGKNIGFALTGSHCTYEEIWPQVKRLIEAGAEVYPIVS' A
#
# COMPACT_ATOMS: atom_id res chain seq x y z
N MET A 1 -1.32 -15.47 2.91
CA MET A 1 -0.48 -14.82 3.94
C MET A 1 -1.38 -13.89 4.74
N THR A 2 -1.38 -13.93 6.08
CA THR A 2 -2.19 -13.03 6.90
C THR A 2 -1.33 -11.84 7.34
N MET A 3 -1.83 -10.62 7.14
CA MET A 3 -1.22 -9.36 7.58
C MET A 3 -2.02 -8.70 8.71
N ARG A 4 -2.98 -9.43 9.29
CA ARG A 4 -3.89 -8.94 10.34
C ARG A 4 -3.11 -8.32 11.51
N GLY A 5 -3.45 -7.07 11.84
CA GLY A 5 -2.87 -6.34 12.96
C GLY A 5 -1.45 -5.82 12.72
N LYS A 6 -0.99 -5.78 11.47
CA LYS A 6 0.26 -5.11 11.09
C LYS A 6 -0.03 -3.72 10.55
N ASN A 7 0.77 -2.76 11.02
CA ASN A 7 0.82 -1.40 10.49
C ASN A 7 1.94 -1.34 9.44
N ILE A 8 1.61 -0.93 8.22
CA ILE A 8 2.55 -0.92 7.08
C ILE A 8 2.63 0.51 6.54
N GLY A 9 3.83 1.09 6.56
CA GLY A 9 4.13 2.29 5.77
C GLY A 9 4.32 1.92 4.30
N PHE A 10 3.61 2.60 3.39
CA PHE A 10 3.68 2.38 1.96
C PHE A 10 4.23 3.63 1.27
N ALA A 11 5.52 3.63 0.97
CA ALA A 11 6.20 4.75 0.34
C ALA A 11 5.95 4.79 -1.17
N LEU A 12 5.51 5.94 -1.65
CA LEU A 12 5.23 6.26 -3.05
C LEU A 12 6.27 7.26 -3.52
N THR A 13 6.98 6.91 -4.59
CA THR A 13 7.98 7.77 -5.23
C THR A 13 7.76 7.80 -6.73
N GLY A 14 8.35 8.77 -7.40
CA GLY A 14 8.19 8.98 -8.83
C GLY A 14 6.94 9.79 -9.19
N SER A 15 6.65 9.88 -10.49
CA SER A 15 5.59 10.73 -11.02
C SER A 15 4.20 10.18 -10.68
N HIS A 16 3.28 11.05 -10.28
CA HIS A 16 1.90 10.70 -9.93
C HIS A 16 1.16 9.85 -10.98
N CYS A 17 1.48 10.03 -12.27
CA CYS A 17 0.87 9.29 -13.37
C CYS A 17 1.20 7.79 -13.35
N THR A 18 2.21 7.34 -12.58
CA THR A 18 2.59 5.92 -12.50
C THR A 18 1.89 5.17 -11.36
N TYR A 19 1.05 5.83 -10.56
CA TYR A 19 0.47 5.21 -9.36
C TYR A 19 -0.67 4.22 -9.67
N GLU A 20 -1.25 4.28 -10.87
CA GLU A 20 -2.33 3.36 -11.25
C GLU A 20 -1.94 1.89 -11.09
N GLU A 21 -0.69 1.57 -11.42
CA GLU A 21 -0.13 0.22 -11.36
C GLU A 21 0.02 -0.33 -9.92
N ILE A 22 0.09 0.55 -8.91
CA ILE A 22 0.37 0.13 -7.52
C ILE A 22 -0.89 -0.16 -6.71
N TRP A 23 -2.06 0.36 -7.10
CA TRP A 23 -3.31 0.22 -6.34
C TRP A 23 -3.73 -1.23 -6.11
N PRO A 24 -3.57 -2.16 -7.07
CA PRO A 24 -3.86 -3.57 -6.83
C PRO A 24 -3.02 -4.16 -5.68
N GLN A 25 -1.77 -3.70 -5.50
CA GLN A 25 -0.91 -4.21 -4.41
C GLN A 25 -1.33 -3.65 -3.05
N VAL A 26 -1.70 -2.37 -2.99
CA VAL A 26 -2.26 -1.77 -1.77
C VAL A 26 -3.54 -2.50 -1.33
N LYS A 27 -4.43 -2.80 -2.29
CA LYS A 27 -5.65 -3.55 -2.01
C LYS A 27 -5.37 -4.94 -1.44
N ARG A 28 -4.40 -5.67 -1.98
CA ARG A 28 -4.00 -6.99 -1.47
C ARG A 28 -3.49 -6.95 -0.02
N LEU A 29 -2.80 -5.88 0.37
CA LEU A 29 -2.34 -5.69 1.76
C LEU A 29 -3.51 -5.47 2.71
N ILE A 30 -4.47 -4.63 2.31
CA ILE A 30 -5.69 -4.35 3.09
C ILE A 30 -6.55 -5.61 3.22
N GLU A 31 -6.77 -6.35 2.12
CA GLU A 31 -7.52 -7.62 2.13
C GLU A 31 -6.84 -8.69 2.99
N ALA A 32 -5.51 -8.65 3.12
CA ALA A 32 -4.78 -9.51 4.05
C ALA A 32 -4.88 -9.06 5.52
N GLY A 33 -5.53 -7.93 5.82
CA GLY A 33 -5.79 -7.40 7.16
C GLY A 33 -4.78 -6.38 7.68
N ALA A 34 -3.94 -5.81 6.80
CA ALA A 34 -3.00 -4.76 7.17
C ALA A 34 -3.69 -3.39 7.31
N GLU A 35 -3.22 -2.57 8.24
CA GLU A 35 -3.45 -1.13 8.27
C GLU A 35 -2.33 -0.45 7.46
N VAL A 36 -2.66 0.21 6.35
CA VAL A 36 -1.68 0.76 5.39
C VAL A 36 -1.65 2.29 5.49
N TYR A 37 -0.46 2.85 5.67
CA TYR A 37 -0.21 4.29 5.80
C TYR A 37 0.64 4.78 4.63
N PRO A 38 0.10 5.61 3.71
CA PRO A 38 0.85 6.12 2.59
C PRO A 38 1.90 7.15 3.04
N ILE A 39 3.08 7.11 2.42
CA ILE A 39 4.15 8.09 2.59
C ILE A 39 4.50 8.58 1.19
N VAL A 40 4.22 9.86 0.91
CA VAL A 40 4.39 10.45 -0.44
C VAL A 40 5.52 11.46 -0.43
N SER A 41 6.30 11.51 -1.52
CA SER A 41 7.34 12.52 -1.78
C SER A 41 6.79 13.72 -2.54
#